data_AF-A0A6G1J934-F1
#
_entry.id   AF-A0A6G1J934-F1
#
_cell.length_a   1.000
_cell.length_b   1.000
_cell.length_c   1.000
_cell.angle_alpha   90.00
_cell.angle_beta   90.00
_cell.angle_gamma   90.00
#
_symmetry.space_group_name_H-M   'P 1'
#
loop_
_entity.id
_entity.type
_entity.pdbx_description
1 polymer ?
#
loop_
_entity_poly.entity_id
_entity_poly.type
_entity_poly.pdbx_seq_one_letter_code
_entity_poly.pdbx_strand_id
1 'polypeptide(L)'
;VIAVRVGPEGKHKKFAVHKNLLRDSSPFFKAASSNDWLESETRLVTLPEGEPLAFKLYAQWLYTGRLHVEYNKGETEGANNKSWDALIDGYLLGEYLQDTMYRDQLVDAIVKR
;
A
#
# COMPACT_ATOMS: atom_id res chain seq x y z
N VAL A 1 13.04 3.46 10.30
CA VAL A 1 12.45 2.53 9.30
C VAL A 1 11.91 1.32 10.03
N ILE A 2 10.78 0.77 9.58
CA ILE A 2 10.16 -0.47 10.10
C ILE A 2 9.98 -1.48 8.96
N ALA A 3 9.87 -2.75 9.30
CA ALA A 3 9.55 -3.81 8.35
C ALA A 3 8.03 -4.03 8.27
N VAL A 4 7.48 -4.12 7.07
CA VAL A 4 6.08 -4.50 6.83
C VAL A 4 6.08 -5.78 6.00
N ARG A 5 5.51 -6.86 6.55
CA ARG A 5 5.26 -8.13 5.84
C ARG A 5 3.86 -8.08 5.25
N VAL A 6 3.74 -8.34 3.95
CA VAL A 6 2.47 -8.26 3.23
C VAL A 6 2.23 -9.56 2.49
N GLY A 7 1.01 -10.09 2.62
CA GLY A 7 0.59 -11.36 2.05
C GLY A 7 0.62 -12.52 3.05
N PRO A 8 0.10 -13.69 2.65
CA PRO A 8 -0.08 -14.83 3.53
C PRO A 8 1.25 -15.41 4.01
N GLU A 9 1.18 -16.16 5.12
CA GLU A 9 2.35 -16.84 5.67
C GLU A 9 3.02 -17.76 4.63
N GLY A 10 4.34 -17.80 4.61
CA GLY A 10 5.13 -18.54 3.61
C GLY A 10 5.24 -17.89 2.22
N LYS A 11 4.41 -16.89 1.87
CA LYS A 11 4.47 -16.16 0.59
C LYS A 11 4.55 -14.63 0.75
N HIS A 12 4.70 -14.14 1.97
CA HIS A 12 4.75 -12.71 2.25
C HIS A 12 5.97 -12.03 1.63
N LYS A 13 5.81 -10.79 1.19
CA LYS A 13 6.94 -9.90 0.84
C LYS A 13 7.22 -8.93 1.99
N LYS A 14 8.48 -8.55 2.13
CA LYS A 14 8.93 -7.60 3.15
C LYS A 14 9.22 -6.25 2.50
N PHE A 15 8.73 -5.19 3.13
CA PHE A 15 8.95 -3.81 2.74
C PHE A 15 9.58 -3.05 3.89
N ALA A 16 10.53 -2.17 3.59
CA ALA A 16 11.16 -1.29 4.57
C ALA A 16 10.66 0.14 4.35
N VAL A 17 9.92 0.70 5.32
CA VAL A 17 9.28 2.02 5.19
C VAL A 17 9.55 2.88 6.43
N HIS A 18 9.63 4.20 6.29
CA HIS A 18 9.74 5.09 7.46
C HIS A 18 8.45 5.07 8.30
N LYS A 19 8.59 4.81 9.61
CA LYS A 19 7.47 4.75 10.58
C LYS A 19 6.60 6.00 10.51
N ASN A 20 7.23 7.17 10.42
CA ASN A 20 6.52 8.45 10.41
C ASN A 20 5.62 8.57 9.18
N LEU A 21 6.09 8.21 7.99
CA LEU A 21 5.26 8.24 6.78
C LEU A 21 4.00 7.37 6.92
N LEU A 22 4.16 6.15 7.44
CA LEU A 22 3.03 5.25 7.67
C LEU A 22 2.05 5.81 8.70
N ARG A 23 2.56 6.26 9.85
CA ARG A 23 1.76 6.77 10.97
C ARG A 23 1.01 8.06 10.61
N ASP A 24 1.67 8.95 9.87
CA ASP A 24 1.11 10.26 9.54
C ASP A 24 0.03 10.13 8.46
N SER A 25 0.17 9.14 7.57
CA SER A 25 -0.79 8.89 6.49
C SER A 25 -1.99 8.03 6.93
N SER A 26 -1.73 6.97 7.70
CA SER A 26 -2.72 5.93 7.98
C SER A 26 -3.12 5.87 9.46
N PRO A 27 -4.41 6.04 9.79
CA PRO A 27 -4.94 5.82 11.13
C PRO A 27 -4.67 4.41 11.67
N PHE A 28 -4.69 3.40 10.80
CA PHE A 28 -4.32 2.03 11.17
C PHE A 28 -2.89 1.96 11.71
N PHE A 29 -1.92 2.51 10.97
CA PHE A 29 -0.52 2.51 11.41
C PHE A 29 -0.29 3.43 12.61
N LYS A 30 -1.07 4.50 12.76
CA LYS A 30 -1.07 5.34 13.96
C LYS A 30 -1.53 4.57 15.19
N ALA A 31 -2.64 3.85 15.11
CA ALA A 31 -3.16 3.02 16.20
C ALA A 31 -2.21 1.85 16.52
N ALA A 32 -1.71 1.16 15.49
CA ALA A 32 -0.70 0.10 15.63
C ALA A 32 0.59 0.60 16.30
N SER A 33 0.92 1.89 16.11
CA SER A 33 2.12 2.50 16.71
C SER A 33 1.97 2.81 18.20
N SER A 34 0.73 3.00 18.68
CA SER A 34 0.45 3.34 20.07
C SER A 34 0.27 2.11 20.98
N ASN A 35 -0.04 0.94 20.40
CA ASN A 35 -0.35 -0.29 21.15
C ASN A 35 0.88 -1.21 21.36
N ASP A 36 2.06 -0.68 21.64
CA ASP A 36 3.35 -1.43 21.75
C ASP A 36 3.76 -2.26 20.52
N TRP A 37 2.92 -2.36 19.49
CA TRP A 37 3.11 -3.27 18.36
C TRP A 37 4.29 -2.84 17.48
N LEU A 38 4.39 -1.56 17.14
CA LEU A 38 5.58 -1.00 16.47
C LEU A 38 6.72 -0.62 17.42
N GLU A 39 6.48 -0.55 18.73
CA GLU A 39 7.51 -0.19 19.71
C GLU A 39 8.26 -1.41 20.25
N SER A 40 7.72 -2.62 20.03
CA SER A 40 8.41 -3.88 20.28
C SER A 40 9.76 -3.95 19.54
N GLU A 41 10.73 -4.65 20.14
CA GLU A 41 12.10 -4.81 19.62
C GLU A 41 12.15 -5.29 18.15
N THR A 42 11.11 -5.97 17.68
CA THR A 42 11.02 -6.53 16.34
C THR A 42 10.68 -5.52 15.23
N ARG A 43 10.15 -4.32 15.55
CA ARG A 43 9.83 -3.24 14.57
C ARG A 43 9.15 -3.76 13.30
N LEU A 44 8.19 -4.67 13.47
CA LEU A 44 7.60 -5.47 12.40
C LEU A 44 6.06 -5.37 12.42
N VAL A 45 5.47 -5.02 11.29
CA VAL A 45 4.01 -5.08 11.07
C VAL A 45 3.72 -6.18 10.05
N THR A 46 2.64 -6.94 10.25
CA THR A 46 2.22 -8.00 9.32
C THR A 46 0.81 -7.72 8.81
N LEU A 47 0.64 -7.77 7.49
CA LEU A 47 -0.60 -7.57 6.74
C LEU A 47 -0.90 -8.86 5.95
N PRO A 48 -1.49 -9.88 6.59
CA PRO A 48 -1.67 -11.19 5.97
C PRO A 48 -2.64 -11.19 4.78
N GLU A 49 -3.64 -10.29 4.81
CA GLU A 49 -4.66 -10.14 3.77
C GLU A 49 -4.25 -9.17 2.65
N GLY A 50 -3.13 -8.47 2.82
CA GLY A 50 -2.69 -7.46 1.84
C GLY A 50 -2.03 -8.10 0.62
N GLU A 51 -2.26 -7.50 -0.54
CA GLU A 51 -1.57 -7.88 -1.78
C GLU A 51 -0.21 -7.15 -1.88
N PRO A 52 0.93 -7.85 -2.07
CA PRO A 52 2.24 -7.21 -2.08
C PRO A 52 2.43 -6.12 -3.14
N LEU A 53 1.79 -6.27 -4.31
CA LEU A 53 1.86 -5.26 -5.36
C LEU A 53 1.11 -3.98 -4.97
N ALA A 54 -0.06 -4.11 -4.33
CA ALA A 54 -0.81 -2.97 -3.80
C ALA A 54 0.01 -2.22 -2.74
N PHE A 55 0.70 -2.94 -1.84
CA PHE A 55 1.54 -2.30 -0.83
C PHE A 55 2.79 -1.63 -1.43
N LYS A 56 3.37 -2.20 -2.49
CA LYS A 56 4.45 -1.54 -3.24
C LYS A 56 3.98 -0.17 -3.77
N LEU A 57 2.78 -0.12 -4.37
CA LEU A 57 2.20 1.12 -4.89
C LEU A 57 1.94 2.14 -3.76
N TYR A 58 1.35 1.68 -2.65
CA TYR A 58 1.14 2.50 -1.45
C TYR A 58 2.45 3.09 -0.92
N ALA A 59 3.49 2.26 -0.78
CA ALA A 59 4.81 2.71 -0.34
C ALA A 59 5.40 3.75 -1.29
N GLN A 60 5.33 3.55 -2.61
CA GLN A 60 5.79 4.56 -3.58
C GLN A 60 5.04 5.88 -3.43
N TRP A 61 3.72 5.83 -3.23
CA TRP A 61 2.90 7.02 -3.01
C TRP A 61 3.29 7.75 -1.73
N LEU A 62 3.52 7.05 -0.61
CA LEU A 62 3.95 7.67 0.65
C LEU A 62 5.24 8.51 0.51
N TYR A 63 6.16 8.10 -0.35
CA TYR A 63 7.42 8.83 -0.56
C TYR A 63 7.34 9.93 -1.61
N THR A 64 6.41 9.83 -2.56
CA THR A 64 6.41 10.69 -3.77
C THR A 64 5.17 11.56 -3.90
N GLY A 65 4.10 11.25 -3.18
CA GLY A 65 2.76 11.81 -3.37
C GLY A 65 2.14 11.45 -4.72
N ARG A 66 2.71 10.49 -5.46
CA ARG A 66 2.27 10.13 -6.83
C ARG A 66 2.06 8.62 -6.94
N LEU A 67 0.99 8.22 -7.62
CA LEU A 67 0.76 6.83 -8.00
C LEU A 67 1.60 6.48 -9.22
N HIS A 68 2.45 5.47 -9.09
CA HIS A 68 3.29 4.97 -10.18
C HIS A 68 2.66 3.70 -10.76
N VAL A 69 1.58 3.87 -11.52
CA VAL A 69 0.96 2.76 -12.27
C VAL A 69 1.61 2.73 -13.65
N GLU A 70 2.41 1.70 -13.92
CA GLU A 70 3.00 1.50 -15.25
C GLU A 70 1.87 1.25 -16.26
N TYR A 71 1.72 2.20 -17.18
CA TYR A 71 0.81 2.09 -18.32
C TYR A 71 1.63 1.93 -19.58
N ASN A 72 1.70 0.71 -20.10
CA ASN A 72 2.34 0.47 -21.39
C ASN A 72 1.39 0.94 -22.49
N LYS A 73 1.59 2.18 -22.97
CA LYS A 73 0.94 2.71 -24.18
C LYS A 73 1.33 1.84 -25.37
N GLY A 74 0.50 0.83 -25.68
CA GLY A 74 0.69 -0.05 -26.84
C GLY A 74 0.39 -1.53 -26.63
N GLU A 75 0.00 -1.97 -25.43
CA GLU A 75 -0.20 -3.40 -25.14
C GLU A 75 -1.67 -3.86 -25.20
N THR A 76 -1.84 -5.16 -25.47
CA THR A 76 -3.09 -5.91 -25.58
C THR A 76 -3.94 -5.85 -24.31
N GLU A 77 -5.25 -6.17 -24.42
CA GLU A 77 -6.25 -6.09 -23.34
C GLU A 77 -5.78 -6.65 -21.98
N GLY A 78 -4.92 -7.68 -21.98
CA GLY A 78 -4.38 -8.28 -20.75
C GLY A 78 -3.44 -7.38 -19.92
N ALA A 79 -2.74 -6.42 -20.52
CA ALA A 79 -1.90 -5.47 -19.78
C ALA A 79 -2.73 -4.38 -19.09
N ASN A 80 -3.79 -3.91 -19.75
CA ASN A 80 -4.76 -2.98 -19.16
C ASN A 80 -5.44 -3.56 -17.92
N ASN A 81 -5.79 -4.86 -17.96
CA ASN A 81 -6.41 -5.54 -16.82
C ASN A 81 -5.50 -5.55 -15.60
N LYS A 82 -4.20 -5.81 -15.76
CA LYS A 82 -3.23 -5.76 -14.65
C LYS A 82 -3.11 -4.38 -14.01
N SER A 83 -3.19 -3.31 -14.80
CA SER A 83 -3.20 -1.94 -14.26
C SER A 83 -4.48 -1.67 -13.46
N TRP A 84 -5.63 -2.20 -13.89
CA TRP A 84 -6.89 -2.11 -13.14
C TRP A 84 -6.87 -2.93 -11.85
N ASP A 85 -6.37 -4.16 -11.91
CA ASP A 85 -6.21 -5.03 -10.74
C ASP A 85 -5.36 -4.33 -9.67
N ALA A 86 -4.23 -3.74 -10.06
CA ALA A 86 -3.37 -2.99 -9.15
C ALA A 86 -4.05 -1.76 -8.50
N LEU A 87 -4.94 -1.09 -9.24
CA LEU A 87 -5.71 0.05 -8.72
C LEU A 87 -6.80 -0.41 -7.75
N ILE A 88 -7.50 -1.49 -8.07
CA ILE A 88 -8.55 -2.08 -7.22
C ILE A 88 -7.94 -2.64 -5.93
N ASP A 89 -6.88 -3.45 -6.03
CA ASP A 89 -6.15 -3.98 -4.87
C ASP A 89 -5.54 -2.84 -4.05
N GLY A 90 -5.07 -1.79 -4.72
CA GLY A 90 -4.66 -0.54 -4.09
C GLY A 90 -5.77 0.09 -3.27
N TYR A 91 -6.99 0.18 -3.82
CA TYR A 91 -8.13 0.76 -3.13
C TYR A 91 -8.55 -0.07 -1.91
N LEU A 92 -8.62 -1.40 -2.06
CA LEU A 92 -8.90 -2.33 -0.96
C LEU A 92 -7.85 -2.24 0.15
N LEU A 93 -6.57 -2.12 -0.21
CA LEU A 93 -5.51 -1.87 0.76
C LEU A 93 -5.71 -0.51 1.47
N GLY A 94 -6.08 0.54 0.75
CA GLY A 94 -6.37 1.85 1.32
C GLY A 94 -7.53 1.81 2.33
N GLU A 95 -8.58 1.05 2.03
CA GLU A 95 -9.69 0.77 2.95
C GLU A 95 -9.20 0.09 4.22
N TYR A 96 -8.44 -1.00 4.06
CA TYR A 96 -7.88 -1.77 5.16
C TYR A 96 -6.97 -0.92 6.06
N LEU A 97 -6.16 -0.05 5.47
CA LEU A 97 -5.26 0.87 6.17
C LEU A 97 -5.97 2.14 6.69
N GLN A 98 -7.26 2.31 6.38
CA GLN A 98 -8.06 3.50 6.70
C GLN A 98 -7.43 4.80 6.16
N ASP A 99 -6.66 4.72 5.07
CA ASP A 99 -5.95 5.84 4.48
C ASP A 99 -6.83 6.52 3.41
N THR A 100 -7.59 7.52 3.85
CA THR A 100 -8.56 8.22 2.98
C THR A 100 -7.88 9.01 1.88
N MET A 101 -6.74 9.66 2.16
CA MET A 101 -6.02 10.43 1.15
C MET A 101 -5.48 9.52 0.03
N TYR A 102 -5.00 8.33 0.39
CA TYR A 102 -4.56 7.35 -0.60
C TYR A 102 -5.73 6.85 -1.47
N ARG A 103 -6.88 6.54 -0.86
CA ARG A 103 -8.09 6.14 -1.60
C ARG A 103 -8.57 7.23 -2.56
N ASP A 104 -8.60 8.48 -2.10
CA ASP A 104 -8.99 9.62 -2.93
C ASP A 104 -8.04 9.77 -4.13
N GLN A 105 -6.73 9.61 -3.90
CA GLN A 105 -5.73 9.66 -4.97
C GLN A 105 -5.93 8.54 -6.02
N LEU A 106 -6.34 7.34 -5.59
CA LEU A 106 -6.65 6.22 -6.48
C LEU A 106 -7.92 6.46 -7.29
N VAL A 107 -8.98 6.95 -6.66
CA VAL A 107 -10.24 7.32 -7.34
C VAL A 107 -9.97 8.42 -8.37
N ASP A 108 -9.20 9.43 -8.01
CA ASP A 108 -8.75 10.47 -8.94
C ASP A 108 -7.99 9.89 -10.14
N ALA A 109 -7.10 8.92 -9.92
CA ALA A 109 -6.37 8.27 -11.00
C ALA A 109 -7.27 7.39 -11.89
N ILE A 110 -8.32 6.80 -11.32
CA ILE A 110 -9.34 6.03 -12.07
C ILE A 110 -10.19 6.96 -12.93
N VAL A 111 -10.64 8.09 -12.38
CA VAL A 111 -11.57 9.02 -13.07
C VAL A 111 -10.87 9.91 -14.08
N LYS A 112 -9.63 10.34 -13.82
CA LYS A 112 -8.85 11.20 -14.74
C LYS A 112 -8.26 10.43 -15.93
N ARG A 113 -8.55 9.13 -16.02
CA ARG A 113 -8.14 8.26 -17.11
C ARG A 113 -9.08 8.39 -18.31
#